data_AF-A0A2P8B1U9-F1
#
_entry.id   AF-A0A2P8B1U9-F1
#
_cell.length_a   1.000
_cell.length_b   1.000
_cell.length_c   1.000
_cell.angle_alpha   90.00
_cell.angle_beta   90.00
_cell.angle_gamma   90.00
#
_symmetry.space_group_name_H-M   'P 1'
#
loop_
_entity.id
_entity.type
_entity.pdbx_description
1 polymer ?
#
loop_
_entity_poly.entity_id
_entity_poly.type
_entity_poly.pdbx_seq_one_letter_code
_entity_poly.pdbx_strand_id
1 'polypeptide(L)'
;MRKRKRKAWTSDEARRFLESARADDDPLYAAYVLVLVLGLRKGEMLGLTWADVDLDAGELTIDRQLQRVGAEPHRETKTAASDATLPLPDICTVALSRRRVAQAAARDAAGPAWQPSDLIFTTRYGRPVEPRNFNRFWDRRCDTAGVRRITVRDARRTCASLLADLDVHPRVAMQILRHAQFAITMEIYTVVSSAATRDALKRLGSALDR
;
A
#
# COMPACT_ATOMS: atom_id res chain seq x y z
N MET A 1 9.89 -31.87 -3.73
CA MET A 1 9.10 -30.65 -4.05
C MET A 1 9.83 -29.41 -3.53
N ARG A 2 10.28 -28.52 -4.42
CA ARG A 2 10.98 -27.28 -4.04
C ARG A 2 9.94 -26.29 -3.49
N LYS A 3 9.91 -26.04 -2.18
CA LYS A 3 9.06 -25.01 -1.55
C LYS A 3 9.31 -23.67 -2.28
N ARG A 4 8.37 -23.20 -3.12
CA ARG A 4 8.45 -21.87 -3.74
C ARG A 4 8.56 -20.84 -2.61
N LYS A 5 9.61 -20.02 -2.60
CA LYS A 5 9.77 -18.92 -1.64
C LYS A 5 8.51 -18.04 -1.73
N ARG A 6 7.66 -18.04 -0.70
CA ARG A 6 6.50 -17.12 -0.61
C ARG A 6 7.04 -15.70 -0.56
N LYS A 7 6.88 -14.95 -1.66
CA LYS A 7 7.29 -13.53 -1.74
C LYS A 7 6.32 -12.60 -1.02
N ALA A 8 5.07 -13.01 -0.84
CA ALA A 8 4.03 -12.26 -0.14
C ALA A 8 3.94 -12.66 1.35
N TRP A 9 3.46 -11.74 2.17
CA TRP A 9 3.04 -12.01 3.54
C TRP A 9 1.67 -12.69 3.59
N THR A 10 1.45 -13.39 4.70
CA THR A 10 0.11 -13.82 5.14
C THR A 10 -0.63 -12.66 5.81
N SER A 11 -1.95 -12.80 6.00
CA SER A 11 -2.76 -11.80 6.73
C SER A 11 -2.23 -11.56 8.15
N ASP A 12 -1.77 -12.62 8.83
CA ASP A 12 -1.21 -12.51 10.17
C ASP A 12 0.11 -11.71 10.20
N GLU A 13 1.01 -11.95 9.24
CA GLU A 13 2.25 -11.18 9.15
C GLU A 13 1.99 -9.70 8.84
N ALA A 14 1.07 -9.41 7.91
CA ALA A 14 0.68 -8.04 7.60
C ALA A 14 0.05 -7.34 8.82
N ARG A 15 -0.81 -8.05 9.57
CA ARG A 15 -1.43 -7.56 10.80
C ARG A 15 -0.38 -7.25 11.86
N ARG A 16 0.52 -8.19 12.18
CA ARG A 16 1.59 -8.00 13.18
C ARG A 16 2.51 -6.83 12.83
N PHE A 17 2.82 -6.65 11.55
CA PHE A 17 3.60 -5.51 11.07
C PHE A 17 2.90 -4.17 11.37
N LEU A 18 1.61 -4.05 11.04
CA LEU A 18 0.84 -2.84 11.28
C LEU A 18 0.60 -2.59 12.78
N GLU A 19 0.32 -3.63 13.56
CA GLU A 19 0.15 -3.53 15.01
C GLU A 19 1.44 -3.05 15.69
N SER A 20 2.60 -3.60 15.31
CA SER A 20 3.90 -3.13 15.83
C SER A 20 4.16 -1.67 15.48
N ALA A 21 3.90 -1.25 14.23
CA ALA A 21 4.08 0.14 13.84
C ALA A 21 3.12 1.09 14.59
N ARG A 22 1.89 0.65 14.84
CA ARG A 22 0.89 1.43 15.58
C ARG A 22 1.23 1.56 17.07
N ALA A 23 1.74 0.48 17.69
CA ALA A 23 2.10 0.47 19.10
C ALA A 23 3.27 1.40 19.41
N ASP A 24 4.20 1.57 18.46
CA ASP A 24 5.37 2.45 18.60
C ASP A 24 5.11 3.90 18.16
N ASP A 25 3.85 4.25 17.84
CA ASP A 25 3.49 5.55 17.23
C ASP A 25 4.39 5.93 16.03
N ASP A 26 4.69 4.93 15.18
CA ASP A 26 5.63 5.11 14.07
C ASP A 26 5.13 6.21 13.11
N PRO A 27 5.93 7.25 12.81
CA PRO A 27 5.50 8.35 11.92
C PRO A 27 5.17 7.88 10.50
N LEU A 28 5.62 6.69 10.09
CA LEU A 28 5.33 6.08 8.79
C LEU A 28 4.19 5.05 8.86
N TYR A 29 3.48 4.91 9.98
CA TYR A 29 2.34 3.99 10.10
C TYR A 29 1.32 4.15 8.95
N ALA A 30 0.93 5.39 8.64
CA ALA A 30 -0.01 5.64 7.54
C ALA A 30 0.53 5.20 6.18
N ALA A 31 1.84 5.37 5.93
CA ALA A 31 2.48 4.91 4.71
C ALA A 31 2.41 3.38 4.59
N TYR A 32 2.64 2.68 5.70
CA TYR A 32 2.55 1.22 5.76
C TYR A 32 1.14 0.70 5.47
N VAL A 33 0.13 1.34 6.07
CA VAL A 33 -1.28 1.02 5.81
C VAL A 33 -1.60 1.19 4.32
N LEU A 34 -1.27 2.33 3.71
CA LEU A 34 -1.57 2.58 2.30
C LEU A 34 -0.88 1.59 1.35
N VAL A 35 0.37 1.22 1.64
CA VAL A 35 1.11 0.23 0.84
C VAL A 35 0.49 -1.17 0.94
N LEU A 36 0.02 -1.58 2.11
CA LEU A 36 -0.54 -2.92 2.32
C LEU A 36 -2.02 -3.03 1.92
N VAL A 37 -2.80 -1.95 2.10
CA VAL A 37 -4.26 -1.96 1.87
C VAL A 37 -4.60 -1.52 0.44
N LEU A 38 -3.97 -0.46 -0.06
CA LEU A 38 -4.24 0.09 -1.40
C LEU A 38 -3.15 -0.29 -2.43
N GLY A 39 -2.17 -1.07 -1.99
CA GLY A 39 -1.08 -1.53 -2.85
C GLY A 39 -0.24 -0.41 -3.44
N LEU A 40 -0.18 0.78 -2.83
CA LEU A 40 0.48 1.95 -3.43
C LEU A 40 1.94 1.63 -3.79
N ARG A 41 2.39 2.07 -4.98
CA ARG A 41 3.82 2.00 -5.29
C ARG A 41 4.55 2.99 -4.39
N LYS A 42 5.78 2.66 -3.99
CA LYS A 42 6.60 3.51 -3.11
C LYS A 42 6.66 4.98 -3.57
N GLY A 43 6.89 5.23 -4.86
CA GLY A 43 6.93 6.60 -5.38
C GLY A 43 5.57 7.31 -5.35
N GLU A 44 4.47 6.57 -5.51
CA GLU A 44 3.11 7.14 -5.46
C GLU A 44 2.81 7.55 -4.02
N MET A 45 3.08 6.64 -3.08
CA MET A 45 2.95 6.88 -1.66
C MET A 45 3.81 8.08 -1.20
N LEU A 46 5.08 8.16 -1.62
CA LEU A 46 5.99 9.25 -1.20
C LEU A 46 5.68 10.58 -1.87
N GLY A 47 4.98 10.56 -3.01
CA GLY A 47 4.57 11.76 -3.73
C GLY A 47 3.20 12.30 -3.33
N LEU A 48 2.51 11.61 -2.43
CA LEU A 48 1.14 11.93 -2.05
C LEU A 48 1.06 13.24 -1.26
N THR A 49 0.12 14.10 -1.62
CA THR A 49 -0.15 15.40 -1.00
C THR A 49 -1.52 15.43 -0.34
N TRP A 50 -1.73 16.38 0.58
CA TRP A 50 -3.04 16.54 1.24
C TRP A 50 -4.17 16.91 0.27
N ALA A 51 -3.85 17.54 -0.87
CA ALA A 51 -4.83 17.83 -1.91
C ALA A 51 -5.30 16.57 -2.67
N ASP A 52 -4.54 15.47 -2.58
CA ASP A 52 -4.86 14.20 -3.23
C ASP A 52 -5.84 13.35 -2.39
N VAL A 53 -6.16 13.79 -1.16
CA VAL A 53 -6.95 13.03 -0.18
C VAL A 53 -8.18 13.82 0.24
N ASP A 54 -9.36 13.25 0.00
CA ASP A 54 -10.60 13.69 0.60
C ASP A 54 -10.96 12.73 1.75
N LEU A 55 -10.71 13.15 2.99
CA LEU A 55 -11.01 12.33 4.17
C LEU A 55 -12.50 12.28 4.49
N ASP A 56 -13.28 13.27 4.06
CA ASP A 56 -14.70 13.37 4.34
C ASP A 56 -15.51 12.52 3.34
N ALA A 57 -15.13 12.58 2.06
CA ALA A 57 -15.68 11.70 1.02
C ALA A 57 -15.09 10.27 1.08
N GLY A 58 -13.96 10.08 1.76
CA GLY A 58 -13.27 8.80 1.80
C GLY A 58 -12.69 8.44 0.43
N GLU A 59 -12.04 9.40 -0.23
CA GLU A 59 -11.51 9.25 -1.58
C GLU A 59 -10.03 9.64 -1.69
N LEU A 60 -9.29 8.90 -2.51
CA LEU A 60 -7.88 9.11 -2.79
C LEU A 60 -7.65 9.21 -4.30
N THR A 61 -7.14 10.35 -4.74
CA THR A 61 -6.72 10.56 -6.13
C THR A 61 -5.22 10.33 -6.24
N ILE A 62 -4.76 9.61 -7.28
CA ILE A 62 -3.33 9.32 -7.47
C ILE A 62 -2.93 9.73 -8.88
N ASP A 63 -2.62 11.01 -9.04
CA ASP A 63 -2.28 11.62 -10.34
C ASP A 63 -0.76 11.68 -10.61
N ARG A 64 0.05 11.60 -9.54
CA ARG A 64 1.48 11.90 -9.57
C ARG A 64 2.32 10.87 -8.81
N GLN A 65 3.56 10.71 -9.25
CA GLN A 65 4.53 9.82 -8.59
C GLN A 65 5.82 10.59 -8.30
N LEU A 66 6.38 10.42 -7.10
CA LEU A 66 7.72 10.88 -6.80
C LEU A 66 8.74 10.00 -7.52
N GLN A 67 9.48 10.61 -8.43
CA GLN A 67 10.63 10.03 -9.11
C GLN A 67 11.88 10.83 -8.77
N ARG A 68 13.06 10.24 -9.01
CA ARG A 68 14.32 10.94 -8.78
C ARG A 68 14.82 11.45 -10.14
N VAL A 69 14.87 12.76 -10.31
CA VAL A 69 15.48 13.40 -11.49
C VAL A 69 16.70 14.16 -10.98
N GLY A 70 17.88 13.55 -11.12
CA GLY A 70 19.11 14.08 -10.51
C GLY A 70 19.15 13.94 -8.98
N ALA A 71 19.47 15.03 -8.28
CA ALA A 71 19.59 15.04 -6.82
C ALA A 71 18.25 15.24 -6.09
N GLU A 72 17.24 15.78 -6.77
CA GLU A 72 15.98 16.17 -6.17
C GLU A 72 14.82 15.22 -6.54
N PRO A 73 13.88 14.98 -5.61
CA PRO A 73 12.67 14.25 -5.91
C PRO A 73 11.72 15.12 -6.75
N HIS A 74 11.36 14.66 -7.95
CA HIS A 74 10.50 15.33 -8.91
C HIS A 74 9.14 14.60 -9.00
N ARG A 75 8.03 15.35 -9.01
CA ARG A 75 6.67 14.80 -9.26
C ARG A 75 6.41 14.83 -10.76
N GLU A 76 6.25 13.66 -11.37
CA GLU A 76 5.76 13.55 -12.74
C GLU A 76 4.29 13.13 -12.74
N THR A 77 3.49 13.77 -13.59
CA THR A 77 2.11 13.36 -13.92
C THR A 77 2.16 12.06 -14.71
N LYS A 78 1.45 11.03 -14.25
CA LYS A 78 1.28 9.81 -15.05
C LYS A 78 0.30 10.07 -16.19
N THR A 79 0.38 9.25 -17.24
CA THR A 79 -0.56 9.27 -18.36
C THR A 79 -2.01 9.09 -17.88
N ALA A 80 -2.97 9.71 -18.59
CA ALA A 80 -4.41 9.81 -18.28
C ALA A 80 -5.15 8.49 -17.91
N ALA A 81 -4.52 7.32 -18.10
CA ALA A 81 -5.04 6.03 -17.68
C ALA A 81 -4.83 5.73 -16.18
N SER A 82 -4.20 6.63 -15.41
CA SER A 82 -3.92 6.45 -13.97
C SER A 82 -4.76 7.32 -13.03
N ASP A 83 -5.64 8.19 -13.56
CA ASP A 83 -6.49 9.12 -12.80
C ASP A 83 -7.72 8.41 -12.18
N ALA A 84 -7.46 7.30 -11.47
CA ALA A 84 -8.51 6.58 -10.78
C ALA A 84 -8.58 7.05 -9.32
N THR A 85 -9.63 7.79 -8.99
CA THR A 85 -10.06 7.97 -7.60
C THR A 85 -10.34 6.60 -7.00
N LEU A 86 -9.75 6.33 -5.85
CA LEU A 86 -9.98 5.12 -5.10
C LEU A 86 -10.76 5.39 -3.84
N PRO A 87 -11.69 4.49 -3.45
CA PRO A 87 -12.24 4.54 -2.11
C PRO A 87 -11.10 4.34 -1.09
N LEU A 88 -11.11 5.14 -0.04
CA LEU A 88 -10.26 5.03 1.14
C LEU A 88 -11.01 4.23 2.20
N PRO A 89 -10.63 2.96 2.45
CA PRO A 89 -11.17 2.22 3.58
C PRO A 89 -10.89 2.93 4.92
N ASP A 90 -11.72 2.69 5.93
CA ASP A 90 -11.62 3.35 7.25
C ASP A 90 -10.24 3.25 7.90
N ILE A 91 -9.57 2.11 7.73
CA ILE A 91 -8.20 1.95 8.25
C ILE A 91 -7.23 2.96 7.64
N CYS A 92 -7.42 3.35 6.37
CA CYS A 92 -6.63 4.35 5.68
C CYS A 92 -7.01 5.77 6.14
N THR A 93 -8.30 6.09 6.24
CA THR A 93 -8.77 7.42 6.67
C THR A 93 -8.34 7.72 8.10
N VAL A 94 -8.46 6.75 9.02
CA VAL A 94 -7.98 6.87 10.40
C VAL A 94 -6.46 7.04 10.45
N ALA A 95 -5.71 6.27 9.66
CA ALA A 95 -4.26 6.38 9.65
C ALA A 95 -3.79 7.74 9.10
N LEU A 96 -4.42 8.23 8.02
CA LEU A 96 -4.14 9.54 7.44
C LEU A 96 -4.51 10.69 8.38
N SER A 97 -5.65 10.60 9.07
CA SER A 97 -6.06 11.59 10.07
C SER A 97 -5.03 11.71 11.20
N ARG A 98 -4.56 10.58 11.74
CA ARG A 98 -3.49 10.55 12.74
C ARG A 98 -2.20 11.16 12.21
N ARG A 99 -1.84 10.87 10.95
CA ARG A 99 -0.67 11.44 10.30
C ARG A 99 -0.77 12.96 10.18
N ARG A 100 -1.95 13.50 9.88
CA ARG A 100 -2.20 14.96 9.79
C ARG A 100 -1.89 15.65 11.13
N VAL A 101 -2.41 15.08 12.22
CA VAL A 101 -2.16 15.58 13.58
C VAL A 101 -0.67 15.50 13.94
N ALA A 102 -0.02 14.36 13.69
CA ALA A 102 1.40 14.18 13.97
C ALA A 102 2.30 15.13 13.13
N GLN A 103 1.90 15.43 11.89
CA GLN A 103 2.63 16.37 11.05
C GLN A 103 2.51 17.81 11.57
N ALA A 104 1.33 18.23 12.00
CA ALA A 104 1.12 19.54 12.61
C ALA A 104 1.99 19.69 13.88
N ALA A 105 1.96 18.71 14.77
CA ALA A 105 2.82 18.70 15.96
C ALA A 105 4.32 18.76 15.62
N ALA A 106 4.76 18.04 14.59
CA ALA A 106 6.15 18.10 14.12
C ALA A 106 6.52 19.48 13.53
N ARG A 107 5.58 20.12 12.83
CA ARG A 107 5.74 21.48 12.30
C ARG A 107 5.90 22.49 13.42
N ASP A 108 5.05 22.43 14.43
CA ASP A 108 5.10 23.33 15.59
C ASP A 108 6.41 23.14 16.36
N ALA A 109 6.84 21.89 16.57
CA ALA A 109 8.10 21.57 17.23
C ALA A 109 9.35 22.01 16.43
N ALA A 110 9.29 21.96 15.09
CA ALA A 110 10.39 22.39 14.23
C ALA A 110 10.49 23.91 14.09
N GLY A 111 9.38 24.64 14.27
CA GLY A 111 9.33 26.09 14.18
C GLY A 111 9.94 26.61 12.86
N PRO A 112 10.89 27.57 12.91
CA PRO A 112 11.52 28.13 11.71
C PRO A 112 12.32 27.12 10.86
N ALA A 113 12.71 25.97 11.43
CA ALA A 113 13.42 24.93 10.68
C ALA A 113 12.49 24.10 9.79
N TRP A 114 11.18 24.26 9.92
CA TRP A 114 10.21 23.57 9.10
C TRP A 114 10.25 24.05 7.65
N GLN A 115 10.34 23.11 6.72
CA GLN A 115 10.26 23.38 5.29
C GLN A 115 8.84 23.12 4.79
N PRO A 116 8.12 24.15 4.31
CA PRO A 116 6.78 23.98 3.78
C PRO A 116 6.76 22.98 2.62
N SER A 117 5.82 22.04 2.67
CA SER A 117 5.46 21.18 1.55
C SER A 117 4.03 20.70 1.72
N ASP A 118 3.38 20.38 0.61
CA ASP A 118 2.02 19.81 0.61
C ASP A 118 2.02 18.29 0.82
N LEU A 119 3.21 17.69 0.96
CA LEU A 119 3.39 16.25 1.08
C LEU A 119 2.82 15.73 2.40
N ILE A 120 2.16 14.58 2.32
CA ILE A 120 1.68 13.86 3.50
C ILE A 120 2.86 13.24 4.25
N PHE A 121 3.84 12.70 3.54
CA PHE A 121 4.97 11.98 4.13
C PHE A 121 6.24 12.81 4.09
N THR A 122 6.53 13.44 5.23
CA THR A 122 7.69 14.31 5.41
C THR A 122 8.56 13.81 6.54
N THR A 123 9.82 14.24 6.54
CA THR A 123 10.68 14.21 7.72
C THR A 123 10.14 15.14 8.82
N ARG A 124 10.75 15.09 10.01
CA ARG A 124 10.43 15.99 11.13
C ARG A 124 10.64 17.49 10.83
N TYR A 125 11.30 17.83 9.73
CA TYR A 125 11.55 19.21 9.28
C TYR A 125 10.78 19.55 8.00
N GLY A 126 9.76 18.79 7.62
CA GLY A 126 8.91 19.09 6.45
C GLY A 126 9.49 18.70 5.09
N ARG A 127 10.74 18.22 5.04
CA ARG A 127 11.37 17.71 3.80
C ARG A 127 10.76 16.39 3.32
N PRO A 128 10.76 16.10 2.00
CA PRO A 128 10.33 14.80 1.48
C PRO A 128 11.10 13.62 2.10
N VAL A 129 10.42 12.50 2.32
CA VAL A 129 11.08 11.27 2.75
C VAL A 129 11.80 10.64 1.56
N GLU A 130 13.12 10.47 1.68
CA GLU A 130 13.94 9.83 0.65
C GLU A 130 13.53 8.35 0.44
N PRO A 131 13.28 7.89 -0.80
CA PRO A 131 12.90 6.50 -1.10
C PRO A 131 13.84 5.42 -0.55
N ARG A 132 15.13 5.70 -0.38
CA ARG A 132 16.08 4.78 0.27
C ARG A 132 15.86 4.70 1.78
N ASN A 133 15.50 5.81 2.43
CA ASN A 133 15.19 5.85 3.85
C ASN A 133 13.92 5.05 4.13
N PHE A 134 12.89 5.20 3.29
CA PHE A 134 11.66 4.42 3.44
C PHE A 134 11.91 2.91 3.42
N ASN A 135 12.78 2.42 2.52
CA ASN A 135 13.18 1.00 2.53
C ASN A 135 13.85 0.60 3.85
N ARG A 136 14.75 1.44 4.38
CA ARG A 136 15.43 1.15 5.66
C ARG A 136 14.45 1.10 6.84
N PHE A 137 13.50 2.02 6.88
CA PHE A 137 12.44 2.02 7.91
C PHE A 137 11.57 0.77 7.78
N TRP A 138 11.18 0.40 6.55
CA TRP A 138 10.43 -0.82 6.28
C TRP A 138 11.17 -2.08 6.78
N ASP A 139 12.45 -2.23 6.44
CA ASP A 139 13.25 -3.39 6.84
C ASP A 139 13.38 -3.48 8.36
N ARG A 140 13.66 -2.36 9.02
CA ARG A 140 13.71 -2.27 10.49
C ARG A 140 12.37 -2.61 11.12
N ARG A 141 11.26 -2.17 10.51
CA ARG A 141 9.91 -2.48 11.01
C ARG A 141 9.59 -3.96 10.88
N CYS A 142 10.06 -4.63 9.81
CA CYS A 142 9.93 -6.08 9.68
C CYS A 142 10.64 -6.81 10.84
N ASP A 143 11.85 -6.37 11.18
CA ASP A 143 12.61 -6.93 12.30
C ASP A 143 11.91 -6.72 13.64
N THR A 144 11.44 -5.49 13.88
CA THR A 144 10.77 -5.11 15.12
C THR A 144 9.46 -5.89 15.31
N ALA A 145 8.72 -6.12 14.23
CA ALA A 145 7.48 -6.89 14.26
C ALA A 145 7.69 -8.42 14.27
N GLY A 146 8.93 -8.90 14.15
CA GLY A 146 9.23 -10.34 14.08
C GLY A 146 8.60 -11.03 12.87
N VAL A 147 8.48 -10.33 11.75
CA VAL A 147 7.91 -10.87 10.50
C VAL A 147 9.00 -11.07 9.45
N ARG A 148 8.75 -11.95 8.47
CA ARG A 148 9.71 -12.18 7.38
C ARG A 148 9.99 -10.89 6.63
N ARG A 149 11.24 -10.61 6.29
CA ARG A 149 11.56 -9.46 5.42
C ARG A 149 11.06 -9.69 4.00
N ILE A 150 10.29 -8.74 3.49
CA ILE A 150 9.90 -8.62 2.08
C ILE A 150 10.22 -7.19 1.62
N THR A 151 10.35 -6.95 0.31
CA THR A 151 10.54 -5.57 -0.16
C THR A 151 9.22 -4.81 -0.16
N VAL A 152 9.28 -3.47 -0.10
CA VAL A 152 8.09 -2.59 -0.29
C VAL A 152 7.35 -2.91 -1.60
N ARG A 153 8.10 -3.32 -2.64
CA ARG A 153 7.52 -3.75 -3.92
C ARG A 153 6.76 -5.07 -3.79
N ASP A 154 7.23 -5.99 -2.95
CA ASP A 154 6.54 -7.25 -2.66
C ASP A 154 5.33 -7.04 -1.72
N ALA A 155 5.28 -5.96 -0.96
CA ALA A 155 4.09 -5.60 -0.16
C ALA A 155 2.84 -5.41 -1.04
N ARG A 156 3.02 -4.94 -2.28
CA ARG A 156 1.93 -4.90 -3.27
C ARG A 156 1.45 -6.29 -3.70
N ARG A 157 2.36 -7.27 -3.79
CA ARG A 157 1.99 -8.68 -4.01
C ARG A 157 1.26 -9.24 -2.78
N THR A 158 1.59 -8.76 -1.59
CA THR A 158 0.83 -9.07 -0.37
C THR A 158 -0.60 -8.56 -0.50
N CYS A 159 -0.81 -7.29 -0.80
CA CYS A 159 -2.15 -6.72 -1.05
C CYS A 159 -2.95 -7.57 -2.06
N ALA A 160 -2.35 -7.87 -3.21
CA ALA A 160 -2.99 -8.71 -4.24
C ALA A 160 -3.31 -10.14 -3.75
N SER A 161 -2.42 -10.76 -2.97
CA SER A 161 -2.65 -12.09 -2.39
C SER A 161 -3.78 -12.06 -1.36
N LEU A 162 -3.83 -11.04 -0.51
CA LEU A 162 -4.89 -10.89 0.50
C LEU A 162 -6.25 -10.68 -0.16
N LEU A 163 -6.32 -9.88 -1.23
CA LEU A 163 -7.55 -9.71 -2.00
C LEU A 163 -8.00 -11.03 -2.66
N ALA A 164 -7.05 -11.82 -3.17
CA ALA A 164 -7.36 -13.14 -3.72
C ALA A 164 -7.84 -14.12 -2.64
N ASP A 165 -7.24 -14.10 -1.44
CA ASP A 165 -7.65 -14.92 -0.30
C ASP A 165 -9.07 -14.55 0.20
N LEU A 166 -9.49 -13.29 -0.02
CA LEU A 166 -10.85 -12.80 0.24
C LEU A 166 -11.83 -13.07 -0.92
N ASP A 167 -11.42 -13.85 -1.93
CA ASP A 167 -12.20 -14.17 -3.13
C ASP A 167 -12.66 -12.94 -3.93
N VAL A 168 -11.92 -11.82 -3.82
CA VAL A 168 -12.20 -10.61 -4.60
C VAL A 168 -11.95 -10.92 -6.06
N HIS A 169 -12.92 -10.61 -6.92
CA HIS A 169 -12.79 -10.87 -8.35
C HIS A 169 -11.55 -10.17 -8.94
N PRO A 170 -10.75 -10.83 -9.82
CA PRO A 170 -9.51 -10.27 -10.36
C PRO A 170 -9.66 -8.87 -10.97
N ARG A 171 -10.77 -8.60 -11.65
CA ARG A 171 -11.07 -7.28 -12.23
C ARG A 171 -11.14 -6.17 -11.16
N VAL A 172 -11.76 -6.46 -10.02
CA VAL A 172 -11.87 -5.51 -8.90
C VAL A 172 -10.51 -5.34 -8.23
N ALA A 173 -9.79 -6.43 -8.00
CA ALA A 173 -8.43 -6.37 -7.46
C ALA A 173 -7.48 -5.55 -8.36
N MET A 174 -7.62 -5.65 -9.68
CA MET A 174 -6.86 -4.83 -10.64
C MET A 174 -7.19 -3.34 -10.55
N GLN A 175 -8.47 -2.99 -10.35
CA GLN A 175 -8.90 -1.61 -10.15
C GLN A 175 -8.28 -1.03 -8.86
N ILE A 176 -8.40 -1.74 -7.73
CA ILE A 176 -7.82 -1.35 -6.44
C ILE A 176 -6.31 -1.12 -6.57
N LEU A 177 -5.62 -2.07 -7.20
CA LEU A 177 -4.18 -1.99 -7.30
C LEU A 177 -3.74 -0.92 -8.32
N ARG A 178 -4.53 -0.55 -9.33
CA ARG A 178 -4.12 0.37 -10.41
C ARG A 178 -2.93 -0.19 -11.19
N HIS A 179 -3.09 -1.40 -11.73
CA HIS A 179 -2.08 -2.07 -12.54
C HIS A 179 -2.32 -1.88 -14.04
N ALA A 180 -1.29 -1.39 -14.76
CA ALA A 180 -1.17 -1.61 -16.21
C ALA A 180 -0.74 -3.06 -16.55
N GLN A 181 -0.05 -3.76 -15.64
CA GLN A 181 0.45 -5.11 -15.85
C GLN A 181 -0.44 -6.18 -15.20
N PHE A 182 -1.39 -6.67 -16.01
CA PHE A 182 -2.28 -7.81 -15.76
C PHE A 182 -1.57 -9.09 -15.25
N ALA A 183 -0.33 -9.32 -15.71
CA ALA A 183 0.39 -10.59 -15.52
C ALA A 183 0.68 -10.96 -14.06
N ILE A 184 0.97 -10.00 -13.18
CA ILE A 184 1.30 -10.29 -11.77
C ILE A 184 0.04 -10.68 -11.00
N THR A 185 -1.08 -9.98 -11.24
CA THR A 185 -2.35 -10.31 -10.59
C THR A 185 -2.78 -11.71 -11.02
N MET A 186 -2.74 -12.03 -12.31
CA MET A 186 -3.08 -13.37 -12.78
C MET A 186 -2.12 -14.46 -12.27
N GLU A 187 -0.81 -14.20 -12.11
CA GLU A 187 0.11 -15.17 -11.47
C GLU A 187 -0.36 -15.55 -10.06
N ILE A 188 -0.93 -14.61 -9.32
CA ILE A 188 -1.44 -14.85 -7.96
C ILE A 188 -2.73 -15.66 -8.04
N TYR A 189 -3.70 -15.23 -8.84
CA TYR A 189 -5.00 -15.89 -8.94
C TYR A 189 -4.94 -17.27 -9.60
N THR A 190 -4.03 -17.51 -10.54
CA THR A 190 -3.84 -18.84 -11.16
C THR A 190 -3.29 -19.88 -10.18
N VAL A 191 -2.53 -19.44 -9.18
CA VAL A 191 -2.06 -20.29 -8.08
C VAL A 191 -3.16 -20.50 -7.01
N VAL A 192 -4.10 -19.55 -6.90
CA VAL A 192 -5.28 -19.58 -6.02
C VAL A 192 -6.50 -20.18 -6.75
N SER A 193 -6.29 -21.06 -7.74
CA SER A 193 -7.32 -22.02 -8.18
C SER A 193 -7.66 -22.93 -6.98
N SER A 194 -8.63 -22.47 -6.21
CA SER A 194 -8.83 -22.86 -4.83
C SER A 194 -9.72 -24.10 -4.75
N ALA A 195 -9.81 -24.70 -3.58
CA ALA A 195 -10.82 -25.71 -3.28
C ALA A 195 -12.24 -25.24 -3.63
N ALA A 196 -12.51 -23.92 -3.58
CA ALA A 196 -13.80 -23.34 -3.97
C ALA A 196 -14.05 -23.40 -5.50
N THR A 197 -13.03 -23.21 -6.34
CA THR A 197 -13.17 -23.44 -7.79
C THR A 197 -13.48 -24.90 -8.08
N ARG A 198 -12.82 -25.83 -7.37
CA ARG A 198 -13.12 -27.27 -7.47
C ARG A 198 -14.52 -27.61 -6.96
N ASP A 199 -14.99 -26.98 -5.89
CA ASP A 199 -16.33 -27.19 -5.34
C ASP A 199 -17.42 -26.63 -6.26
N ALA A 200 -17.20 -25.43 -6.82
CA ALA A 200 -18.10 -24.82 -7.80
C ALA A 200 -18.20 -25.66 -9.09
N LEU A 201 -17.08 -26.18 -9.59
CA LEU A 201 -17.07 -27.09 -10.74
C LEU A 201 -17.74 -28.43 -10.42
N LYS A 202 -17.59 -28.96 -9.19
CA LYS A 202 -18.34 -30.14 -8.74
C LYS A 202 -19.85 -29.90 -8.73
N ARG A 203 -20.29 -28.77 -8.16
CA ARG A 203 -21.72 -28.39 -8.13
C ARG A 203 -22.28 -28.19 -9.53
N LEU A 204 -21.51 -27.57 -10.43
CA LEU A 204 -21.89 -27.41 -11.83
C LEU A 204 -22.01 -28.77 -12.54
N GLY A 205 -21.04 -29.67 -12.35
CA GLY A 205 -21.10 -31.03 -12.89
C GLY A 205 -22.34 -31.78 -12.41
N SER A 206 -22.62 -31.76 -11.11
CA SER A 206 -23.83 -32.39 -10.54
C SER A 206 -25.15 -31.76 -10.99
N ALA A 207 -25.14 -30.48 -11.38
CA ALA A 207 -26.33 -29.80 -11.90
C ALA A 207 -26.58 -30.08 -13.39
N LEU A 208 -25.53 -30.40 -14.15
CA LEU A 208 -25.58 -30.70 -15.58
C LEU A 208 -25.72 -32.21 -15.88
N ASP A 209 -25.43 -33.09 -14.91
CA ASP A 209 -25.67 -34.54 -14.97
C ASP A 209 -27.12 -34.95 -14.57
N ARG A 210 -28.06 -34.01 -14.64
CA ARG A 210 -29.51 -34.28 -14.50
C ARG A 210 -30.18 -34.32 -15.87
#